data_AF-A0A2T5P8N6-F1
#
_entry.id   AF-A0A2T5P8N6-F1
#
_cell.length_a   1.000
_cell.length_b   1.000
_cell.length_c   1.000
_cell.angle_alpha   90.00
_cell.angle_beta   90.00
_cell.angle_gamma   90.00
#
_symmetry.space_group_name_H-M   'P 1'
#
loop_
_entity.id
_entity.type
_entity.pdbx_description
1 polymer ?
#
loop_
_entity_poly.entity_id
_entity_poly.type
_entity_poly.pdbx_seq_one_letter_code
_entity_poly.pdbx_strand_id
1 'polypeptide(L)'
;MSGQSLSSSLAQLLGWRSDSTSHLEKLLSALGAFLGIALIYAVTHWLLPLDSALWVIASMGASAVLLFAVPHGLLSQPWAVLGGHSLSALVGVSCQLLWPGEFFTPALAVGLAILLMHYARCIHPPGGATALCAVVGGPAIEALGYGFVLSPVLLNVGVILLVAVLFNSLFPWRRYPASLARQPEPLRNTAALAPEDFYHALRQVDSYIDIAFDDLLEILQLAQEHAQTQTLQPADILLGGCYSNALPGSHWGVRQVIDAPGGARPRDQVIYKTVAGAGSGSTGVCKRHELASWAKHAVAAEADGWVRVAPGESAARAAAAQG
;
A
#
# COMPACT_ATOMS: atom_id res chain seq x y z
N MET A 1 -34.67 0.01 -28.22
CA MET A 1 -33.52 0.55 -27.46
C MET A 1 -33.41 -0.09 -26.06
N SER A 2 -33.50 -1.42 -25.93
CA SER A 2 -33.52 -2.12 -24.61
C SER A 2 -32.48 -3.24 -24.46
N GLY A 3 -31.73 -3.59 -25.51
CA GLY A 3 -30.76 -4.69 -25.47
C GLY A 3 -29.36 -4.31 -24.97
N GLN A 4 -28.95 -3.04 -25.12
CA GLN A 4 -27.60 -2.60 -24.73
C GLN A 4 -27.44 -2.31 -23.23
N SER A 5 -28.52 -2.01 -22.49
CA SER A 5 -28.42 -1.73 -21.05
C SER A 5 -28.37 -3.00 -20.18
N LEU A 6 -28.96 -4.10 -20.65
CA LEU A 6 -28.94 -5.38 -19.93
C LEU A 6 -27.59 -6.08 -20.06
N SER A 7 -26.96 -6.03 -21.24
CA SER A 7 -25.62 -6.59 -21.43
C SER A 7 -24.56 -5.80 -20.66
N SER A 8 -24.67 -4.47 -20.59
CA SER A 8 -23.76 -3.65 -19.78
C SER A 8 -23.97 -3.86 -18.28
N SER A 9 -25.22 -3.99 -17.83
CA SER A 9 -25.52 -4.27 -16.41
C SER A 9 -25.06 -5.66 -15.98
N LEU A 10 -25.22 -6.68 -16.83
CA LEU A 10 -24.70 -8.03 -16.56
C LEU A 10 -23.18 -8.06 -16.59
N ALA A 11 -22.55 -7.36 -17.54
CA ALA A 11 -21.10 -7.22 -17.58
C ALA A 11 -20.56 -6.54 -16.31
N GLN A 12 -21.23 -5.48 -15.84
CA GLN A 12 -20.88 -4.80 -14.59
C GLN A 12 -21.09 -5.70 -13.36
N LEU A 13 -22.22 -6.42 -13.29
CA LEU A 13 -22.52 -7.36 -12.20
C LEU A 13 -21.48 -8.48 -12.12
N LEU A 14 -21.04 -9.00 -13.27
CA LEU A 14 -19.99 -10.02 -13.36
C LEU A 14 -18.57 -9.43 -13.22
N GLY A 15 -18.43 -8.12 -13.08
CA GLY A 15 -17.13 -7.46 -12.97
C GLY A 15 -16.30 -7.50 -14.25
N TRP A 16 -16.91 -7.73 -15.42
CA TRP A 16 -16.21 -7.72 -16.70
C TRP A 16 -15.67 -6.32 -16.98
N ARG A 17 -14.34 -6.19 -16.98
CA ARG A 17 -13.63 -4.94 -17.27
C ARG A 17 -12.71 -5.16 -18.47
N SER A 18 -12.60 -4.13 -19.31
CA SER A 18 -11.60 -4.10 -20.38
C SER A 18 -10.21 -4.07 -19.76
N ASP A 19 -9.43 -5.10 -20.08
CA ASP A 19 -8.07 -5.31 -19.63
C ASP A 19 -7.07 -4.69 -20.62
N SER A 20 -6.20 -3.80 -20.13
CA SER A 20 -5.17 -3.13 -20.92
C SER A 20 -3.90 -3.96 -21.10
N THR A 21 -3.79 -5.13 -20.44
CA THR A 21 -2.56 -5.92 -20.47
C THR A 21 -2.27 -6.48 -21.86
N SER A 22 -1.03 -6.30 -22.30
CA SER A 22 -0.57 -6.74 -23.61
C SER A 22 -0.59 -8.26 -23.77
N HIS A 23 -0.75 -8.74 -25.01
CA HIS A 23 -0.67 -10.18 -25.29
C HIS A 23 0.69 -10.79 -24.90
N LEU A 24 1.76 -10.01 -25.03
CA LEU A 24 3.09 -10.40 -24.58
C LEU A 24 3.10 -10.65 -23.07
N GLU A 25 2.53 -9.75 -22.26
CA GLU A 25 2.47 -9.97 -20.81
C GLU A 25 1.63 -11.17 -20.41
N LYS A 26 0.52 -11.42 -21.12
CA LYS A 26 -0.31 -12.62 -20.91
C LYS A 26 0.50 -13.89 -21.16
N LEU A 27 1.27 -13.94 -22.25
CA LEU A 27 2.13 -15.07 -22.59
C LEU A 27 3.28 -15.25 -21.60
N LEU A 28 3.94 -14.16 -21.20
CA LEU A 28 5.03 -14.24 -20.22
C LEU A 28 4.52 -14.66 -18.84
N SER A 29 3.31 -14.26 -18.45
CA SER A 29 2.66 -14.71 -17.22
C SER A 29 2.38 -16.22 -17.26
N ALA A 30 1.80 -16.71 -18.36
CA ALA A 30 1.54 -18.13 -18.56
C ALA A 30 2.83 -18.96 -18.59
N LEU A 31 3.88 -18.47 -19.26
CA LEU A 31 5.18 -19.14 -19.31
C LEU A 31 5.85 -19.20 -17.94
N GLY A 32 5.86 -18.10 -17.19
CA GLY A 32 6.43 -18.07 -15.84
C GLY A 32 5.71 -19.06 -14.91
N ALA A 33 4.37 -19.08 -14.95
CA ALA A 33 3.57 -20.03 -14.18
C ALA A 33 3.86 -21.48 -14.57
N PHE A 34 3.94 -21.77 -15.88
CA PHE A 34 4.30 -23.10 -16.38
C PHE A 34 5.66 -23.54 -15.85
N LEU A 35 6.69 -22.71 -15.97
CA LEU A 35 8.05 -23.04 -15.51
C LEU A 35 8.10 -23.24 -13.99
N GLY A 36 7.40 -22.39 -13.22
CA GLY A 36 7.32 -22.50 -11.77
C GLY A 36 6.68 -23.81 -11.32
N ILE A 37 5.50 -24.14 -11.87
CA ILE A 37 4.78 -25.37 -11.54
C ILE A 37 5.52 -26.61 -12.05
N ALA A 38 6.10 -26.57 -13.25
CA ALA A 38 6.90 -27.69 -13.77
C ALA A 38 8.11 -27.99 -12.87
N LEU A 39 8.80 -26.96 -12.36
CA LEU A 39 9.92 -27.16 -11.44
C LEU A 39 9.45 -27.67 -10.07
N ILE A 40 8.36 -27.14 -9.52
CA ILE A 40 7.76 -27.67 -8.28
C ILE A 40 7.39 -29.14 -8.46
N TYR A 41 6.75 -29.50 -9.57
CA TYR A 41 6.37 -30.87 -9.87
C TYR A 41 7.60 -31.77 -9.95
N ALA A 42 8.64 -31.35 -10.68
CA ALA A 42 9.89 -32.09 -10.79
C ALA A 42 10.56 -32.29 -9.42
N VAL A 43 10.66 -31.26 -8.59
CA VAL A 43 11.25 -31.35 -7.25
C VAL A 43 10.39 -32.22 -6.33
N THR A 44 9.08 -31.98 -6.28
CA THR A 44 8.17 -32.69 -5.37
C THR A 44 8.07 -34.18 -5.71
N HIS A 45 8.04 -34.53 -7.00
CA HIS A 45 7.95 -35.92 -7.45
C HIS A 45 9.20 -36.74 -7.08
N TRP A 46 10.35 -36.09 -6.96
CA TRP A 46 11.57 -36.74 -6.48
C TRP A 46 11.56 -36.99 -4.96
N LEU A 47 10.71 -36.29 -4.20
CA LEU A 47 10.66 -36.37 -2.73
C LEU A 47 9.41 -37.09 -2.18
N LEU A 48 8.30 -37.13 -2.91
CA LEU A 48 7.02 -37.68 -2.46
C LEU A 48 6.38 -38.62 -3.52
N PRO A 49 5.68 -39.69 -3.11
CA PRO A 49 4.84 -40.49 -4.00
C PRO A 49 3.76 -39.64 -4.71
N LEU A 50 3.40 -39.98 -5.95
CA LEU A 50 2.52 -39.16 -6.81
C LEU A 50 1.20 -38.74 -6.15
N ASP A 51 0.57 -39.66 -5.41
CA ASP A 51 -0.80 -39.47 -4.91
C ASP A 51 -0.89 -38.36 -3.85
N SER A 52 0.20 -38.13 -3.10
CA SER A 52 0.28 -37.11 -2.05
C SER A 52 0.63 -35.72 -2.58
N ALA A 53 1.19 -35.65 -3.79
CA ALA A 53 1.67 -34.39 -4.39
C ALA A 53 0.51 -33.51 -4.91
N LEU A 54 -0.62 -34.10 -5.31
CA LEU A 54 -1.68 -33.42 -6.07
C LEU A 54 -2.33 -32.24 -5.32
N TRP A 55 -2.60 -32.37 -4.03
CA TRP A 55 -3.28 -31.32 -3.26
C TRP A 55 -2.37 -30.12 -2.95
N VAL A 56 -1.08 -30.36 -2.76
CA VAL A 56 -0.10 -29.31 -2.49
C VAL A 56 0.19 -28.53 -3.77
N ILE A 57 0.23 -29.22 -4.91
CA ILE A 57 0.34 -28.59 -6.22
C ILE A 57 -0.85 -27.67 -6.49
N ALA A 58 -2.06 -28.00 -6.03
CA ALA A 58 -3.23 -27.16 -6.24
C ALA A 58 -3.09 -25.77 -5.61
N SER A 59 -2.61 -25.71 -4.35
CA SER A 59 -2.33 -24.43 -3.69
C SER A 59 -1.21 -23.66 -4.40
N MET A 60 -0.15 -24.35 -4.82
CA MET A 60 0.95 -23.72 -5.58
C MET A 60 0.50 -23.20 -6.96
N GLY A 61 -0.47 -23.84 -7.60
CA GLY A 61 -1.08 -23.37 -8.84
C GLY A 61 -1.70 -21.99 -8.69
N ALA A 62 -2.45 -21.75 -7.61
CA ALA A 62 -2.99 -20.43 -7.31
C ALA A 62 -1.90 -19.40 -6.96
N SER A 63 -0.84 -19.81 -6.25
CA SER A 63 0.33 -18.95 -6.00
C SER A 63 1.05 -18.56 -7.29
N ALA A 64 1.16 -19.47 -8.27
CA ALA A 64 1.73 -19.18 -9.58
C ALA A 64 0.93 -18.11 -10.33
N VAL A 65 -0.40 -18.17 -10.29
CA VAL A 65 -1.26 -17.12 -10.89
C VAL A 65 -0.89 -15.76 -10.30
N LEU A 66 -0.80 -15.63 -8.97
CA LEU A 66 -0.44 -14.37 -8.32
C LEU A 66 0.99 -13.92 -8.66
N LEU A 67 1.97 -14.81 -8.51
CA LEU A 67 3.39 -14.49 -8.67
C LEU A 67 3.80 -14.12 -10.10
N PHE A 68 3.12 -14.69 -11.09
CA PHE A 68 3.48 -14.46 -12.49
C PHE A 68 2.50 -13.53 -13.21
N ALA A 69 1.19 -13.57 -12.94
CA ALA A 69 0.25 -12.63 -13.57
C ALA A 69 0.23 -11.26 -12.88
N VAL A 70 0.49 -11.20 -11.56
CA VAL A 70 0.44 -9.96 -10.77
C VAL A 70 1.67 -9.84 -9.85
N PRO A 71 2.90 -9.81 -10.40
CA PRO A 71 4.13 -9.88 -9.60
C PRO A 71 4.30 -8.72 -8.61
N HIS A 72 3.75 -7.53 -8.91
CA HIS A 72 3.79 -6.37 -8.01
C HIS A 72 2.61 -6.31 -7.03
N GLY A 73 1.66 -7.25 -7.10
CA GLY A 73 0.53 -7.31 -6.20
C GLY A 73 0.99 -7.48 -4.75
N LEU A 74 0.29 -6.84 -3.82
CA LEU A 74 0.60 -6.94 -2.38
C LEU A 74 0.53 -8.40 -1.90
N LEU A 75 -0.45 -9.14 -2.41
CA LEU A 75 -0.68 -10.56 -2.10
C LEU A 75 0.37 -11.50 -2.74
N SER A 76 1.15 -11.01 -3.70
CA SER A 76 2.21 -11.75 -4.39
C SER A 76 3.58 -11.52 -3.76
N GLN A 77 3.73 -10.55 -2.85
CA GLN A 77 5.04 -10.21 -2.27
C GLN A 77 5.60 -11.37 -1.41
N PRO A 78 6.93 -11.50 -1.27
CA PRO A 78 7.54 -12.68 -0.66
C PRO A 78 7.03 -12.99 0.75
N TRP A 79 6.75 -11.97 1.57
CA TRP A 79 6.20 -12.16 2.91
C TRP A 79 4.78 -12.71 2.89
N ALA A 80 3.93 -12.25 1.96
CA ALA A 80 2.59 -12.78 1.78
C ALA A 80 2.66 -14.28 1.45
N VAL A 81 3.48 -14.66 0.47
CA VAL A 81 3.64 -16.07 0.07
C VAL A 81 4.22 -16.92 1.22
N LEU A 82 5.37 -16.52 1.77
CA LEU A 82 6.06 -17.29 2.80
C LEU A 82 5.23 -17.38 4.09
N GLY A 83 4.81 -16.25 4.63
CA GLY A 83 4.02 -16.20 5.86
C GLY A 83 2.64 -16.84 5.68
N GLY A 84 1.98 -16.56 4.55
CA GLY A 84 0.65 -17.07 4.24
C GLY A 84 0.60 -18.59 4.18
N HIS A 85 1.51 -19.23 3.44
CA HIS A 85 1.59 -20.69 3.42
C HIS A 85 2.04 -21.29 4.76
N SER A 86 3.04 -20.70 5.41
CA SER A 86 3.58 -21.23 6.68
C SER A 86 2.54 -21.24 7.80
N LEU A 87 1.89 -20.10 8.03
CA LEU A 87 0.85 -19.97 9.07
C LEU A 87 -0.35 -20.86 8.74
N SER A 88 -0.75 -20.90 7.47
CA SER A 88 -1.88 -21.73 7.06
C SER A 88 -1.60 -23.22 7.24
N ALA A 89 -0.40 -23.69 6.90
CA ALA A 89 0.00 -25.08 7.12
C ALA A 89 0.03 -25.42 8.62
N LEU A 90 0.60 -24.54 9.45
CA LEU A 90 0.64 -24.72 10.91
C LEU A 90 -0.77 -24.83 11.50
N VAL A 91 -1.67 -23.91 11.12
CA VAL A 91 -3.06 -23.92 11.57
C VAL A 91 -3.78 -25.16 11.09
N GLY A 92 -3.66 -25.52 9.81
CA GLY A 92 -4.32 -26.68 9.24
C GLY A 92 -3.90 -27.98 9.92
N VAL A 93 -2.60 -28.20 10.13
CA VAL A 93 -2.09 -29.35 10.88
C VAL A 93 -2.58 -29.33 12.32
N SER A 94 -2.56 -28.17 12.99
CA SER A 94 -3.05 -28.04 14.37
C SER A 94 -4.53 -28.41 14.49
N CYS A 95 -5.36 -27.93 13.58
CA CYS A 95 -6.78 -28.26 13.52
C CYS A 95 -7.00 -29.76 13.28
N GLN A 96 -6.25 -30.37 12.36
CA GLN A 96 -6.35 -31.80 12.08
C GLN A 96 -5.92 -32.67 13.27
N LEU A 97 -4.92 -32.23 14.05
CA LEU A 97 -4.50 -32.93 15.26
C LEU A 97 -5.48 -32.80 16.43
N LEU A 98 -6.15 -31.64 16.55
CA LEU A 98 -7.06 -31.36 17.67
C LEU A 98 -8.49 -31.90 17.43
N TRP A 99 -8.97 -31.84 16.19
CA TRP A 99 -10.32 -32.26 15.79
C TRP A 99 -10.30 -33.13 14.53
N PRO A 100 -9.66 -34.31 14.57
CA PRO A 100 -9.57 -35.19 13.41
C PRO A 100 -10.96 -35.73 13.03
N GLY A 101 -11.29 -35.69 11.73
CA GLY A 101 -12.51 -36.30 11.18
C GLY A 101 -13.81 -35.52 11.41
N GLU A 102 -13.78 -34.40 12.12
CA GLU A 102 -14.96 -33.55 12.32
C GLU A 102 -15.31 -32.75 11.06
N PHE A 103 -16.61 -32.64 10.76
CA PHE A 103 -17.09 -31.98 9.54
C PHE A 103 -16.72 -30.50 9.44
N PHE A 104 -16.50 -29.84 10.58
CA PHE A 104 -16.20 -28.41 10.65
C PHE A 104 -14.68 -28.11 10.60
N THR A 105 -13.81 -29.10 10.78
CA THR A 105 -12.35 -28.92 10.85
C THR A 105 -11.77 -28.23 9.61
N PRO A 106 -12.18 -28.57 8.37
CA PRO A 106 -11.71 -27.89 7.17
C PRO A 106 -12.05 -26.39 7.17
N ALA A 107 -13.30 -26.06 7.54
CA ALA A 107 -13.77 -24.68 7.61
C ALA A 107 -13.08 -23.88 8.72
N LEU A 108 -12.89 -24.52 9.89
CA LEU A 108 -12.18 -23.94 11.03
C LEU A 108 -10.73 -23.62 10.67
N ALA A 109 -10.02 -24.56 10.03
CA ALA A 109 -8.64 -24.38 9.60
C ALA A 109 -8.48 -23.19 8.65
N VAL A 110 -9.35 -23.08 7.63
CA VAL A 110 -9.32 -21.96 6.68
C VAL A 110 -9.65 -20.64 7.38
N GLY A 111 -10.69 -20.60 8.22
CA GLY A 111 -11.08 -19.38 8.94
C GLY A 111 -9.99 -18.87 9.88
N LEU A 112 -9.38 -19.76 10.66
CA LEU A 112 -8.26 -19.41 11.55
C LEU A 112 -7.01 -19.01 10.76
N ALA A 113 -6.72 -19.67 9.65
CA ALA A 113 -5.61 -19.30 8.78
C ALA A 113 -5.78 -17.87 8.22
N ILE A 114 -6.99 -17.53 7.75
CA ILE A 114 -7.31 -16.17 7.27
C ILE A 114 -7.12 -15.15 8.40
N LEU A 115 -7.61 -15.45 9.61
CA LEU A 115 -7.47 -14.57 10.77
C LEU A 115 -5.99 -14.31 11.11
N LEU A 116 -5.18 -15.36 11.18
CA LEU A 116 -3.75 -15.21 11.47
C LEU A 116 -3.00 -14.48 10.35
N MET A 117 -3.34 -14.73 9.09
CA MET A 117 -2.76 -14.00 7.96
C MET A 117 -3.07 -12.50 8.02
N HIS A 118 -4.26 -12.09 8.47
CA HIS A 118 -4.60 -10.68 8.69
C HIS A 118 -3.69 -10.06 9.76
N TYR A 119 -3.58 -10.68 10.93
CA TYR A 119 -2.74 -10.17 12.02
C TYR A 119 -1.26 -10.15 11.68
N ALA A 120 -0.77 -11.16 10.95
CA ALA A 120 0.62 -11.25 10.49
C ALA A 120 0.91 -10.41 9.24
N ARG A 121 -0.12 -9.76 8.65
CA ARG A 121 -0.03 -8.95 7.43
C ARG A 121 0.59 -9.71 6.25
N CYS A 122 0.21 -10.98 6.11
CA CYS A 122 0.70 -11.88 5.08
C CYS A 122 -0.46 -12.59 4.38
N ILE A 123 -1.55 -11.86 4.09
CA ILE A 123 -2.68 -12.43 3.33
C ILE A 123 -2.15 -12.92 1.98
N HIS A 124 -2.28 -14.22 1.79
CA HIS A 124 -2.01 -14.89 0.54
C HIS A 124 -3.13 -15.92 0.36
N PRO A 125 -4.15 -15.62 -0.47
CA PRO A 125 -5.30 -16.51 -0.63
C PRO A 125 -4.97 -17.99 -0.88
N PRO A 126 -3.91 -18.33 -1.65
CA PRO A 126 -3.47 -19.73 -1.79
C PRO A 126 -3.12 -20.43 -0.47
N GLY A 127 -2.70 -19.68 0.56
CA GLY A 127 -2.50 -20.19 1.92
C GLY A 127 -3.76 -20.83 2.51
N GLY A 128 -4.95 -20.27 2.25
CA GLY A 128 -6.21 -20.90 2.66
C GLY A 128 -6.37 -22.32 2.10
N ALA A 129 -6.00 -22.54 0.83
CA ALA A 129 -5.98 -23.87 0.23
C ALA A 129 -4.91 -24.79 0.86
N THR A 130 -3.79 -24.24 1.34
CA THR A 130 -2.78 -25.00 2.12
C THR A 130 -3.34 -25.46 3.46
N ALA A 131 -4.05 -24.59 4.19
CA ALA A 131 -4.72 -24.98 5.45
C ALA A 131 -5.76 -26.08 5.23
N LEU A 132 -6.57 -25.93 4.17
CA LEU A 132 -7.55 -26.93 3.77
C LEU A 132 -6.89 -28.28 3.44
N CYS A 133 -5.82 -28.25 2.64
CA CYS A 133 -5.04 -29.41 2.24
C CYS A 133 -4.49 -30.20 3.43
N ALA A 134 -4.02 -29.51 4.49
CA ALA A 134 -3.54 -30.17 5.71
C ALA A 134 -4.63 -31.00 6.42
N VAL A 135 -5.90 -30.64 6.23
CA VAL A 135 -7.06 -31.32 6.86
C VAL A 135 -7.63 -32.41 5.95
N VAL A 136 -7.80 -32.13 4.65
CA VAL A 136 -8.48 -33.05 3.70
C VAL A 136 -7.52 -33.86 2.83
N GLY A 137 -6.21 -33.71 3.06
CA GLY A 137 -5.14 -34.32 2.27
C GLY A 137 -5.00 -35.83 2.39
N GLY A 138 -5.78 -36.46 3.27
CA GLY A 138 -5.82 -37.90 3.49
C GLY A 138 -4.61 -38.45 4.28
N PRO A 139 -4.53 -39.79 4.42
CA PRO A 139 -3.61 -40.44 5.37
C PRO A 139 -2.12 -40.11 5.14
N ALA A 140 -1.72 -39.87 3.89
CA ALA A 140 -0.34 -39.52 3.56
C ALA A 140 0.07 -38.14 4.10
N ILE A 141 -0.83 -37.16 4.05
CA ILE A 141 -0.59 -35.82 4.59
C ILE A 141 -0.73 -35.82 6.11
N GLU A 142 -1.72 -36.54 6.65
CA GLU A 142 -1.90 -36.71 8.10
C GLU A 142 -0.67 -37.32 8.77
N ALA A 143 -0.06 -38.34 8.15
CA ALA A 143 1.13 -39.00 8.67
C ALA A 143 2.36 -38.06 8.75
N LEU A 144 2.41 -36.99 7.96
CA LEU A 144 3.50 -36.01 8.02
C LEU A 144 3.41 -35.14 9.28
N GLY A 145 2.22 -34.94 9.84
CA GLY A 145 1.99 -34.00 10.93
C GLY A 145 2.61 -32.62 10.64
N TYR A 146 3.37 -32.06 11.59
CA TYR A 146 4.08 -30.79 11.38
C TYR A 146 5.20 -30.87 10.35
N GLY A 147 5.65 -32.08 9.96
CA GLY A 147 6.55 -32.28 8.83
C GLY A 147 6.00 -31.72 7.53
N PHE A 148 4.66 -31.71 7.36
CA PHE A 148 3.96 -31.12 6.22
C PHE A 148 4.37 -29.66 5.95
N VAL A 149 4.62 -28.90 7.02
CA VAL A 149 5.03 -27.48 6.95
C VAL A 149 6.39 -27.35 6.25
N LEU A 150 7.36 -28.18 6.63
CA LEU A 150 8.70 -28.15 6.04
C LEU A 150 8.68 -28.75 4.64
N SER A 151 8.10 -29.95 4.52
CA SER A 151 7.99 -30.69 3.28
C SER A 151 6.59 -31.31 3.18
N PRO A 152 5.79 -30.95 2.16
CA PRO A 152 6.20 -30.25 0.94
C PRO A 152 6.01 -28.72 0.93
N VAL A 153 5.36 -28.10 1.94
CA VAL A 153 4.88 -26.71 1.81
C VAL A 153 6.02 -25.70 1.63
N LEU A 154 6.93 -25.58 2.61
CA LEU A 154 7.99 -24.59 2.56
C LEU A 154 9.01 -24.85 1.44
N LEU A 155 9.25 -26.12 1.12
CA LEU A 155 10.05 -26.49 -0.05
C LEU A 155 9.45 -25.91 -1.34
N ASN A 156 8.16 -26.11 -1.56
CA ASN A 156 7.48 -25.61 -2.75
C ASN A 156 7.42 -24.08 -2.80
N VAL A 157 7.21 -23.43 -1.65
CA VAL A 157 7.30 -21.97 -1.51
C VAL A 157 8.69 -21.47 -1.90
N GLY A 158 9.75 -22.13 -1.41
CA GLY A 158 11.13 -21.77 -1.75
C GLY A 158 11.40 -21.89 -3.24
N VAL A 159 10.97 -22.99 -3.86
CA VAL A 159 11.12 -23.23 -5.30
C VAL A 159 10.36 -22.17 -6.11
N ILE A 160 9.08 -21.93 -5.80
CA ILE A 160 8.26 -21.01 -6.60
C ILE A 160 8.73 -19.56 -6.45
N LEU A 161 9.15 -19.14 -5.25
CA LEU A 161 9.71 -17.82 -5.03
C LEU A 161 11.05 -17.64 -5.77
N LEU A 162 11.90 -18.66 -5.77
CA LEU A 162 13.14 -18.63 -6.54
C LEU A 162 12.85 -18.45 -8.04
N VAL A 163 11.91 -19.22 -8.60
CA VAL A 163 11.52 -19.06 -10.00
C VAL A 163 10.91 -17.69 -10.24
N ALA A 164 10.04 -17.20 -9.36
CA ALA A 164 9.42 -15.89 -9.48
C ALA A 164 10.46 -14.76 -9.48
N VAL A 165 11.46 -14.81 -8.60
CA VAL A 165 12.56 -13.83 -8.58
C VAL A 165 13.36 -13.91 -9.87
N LEU A 166 13.83 -15.10 -10.25
CA LEU A 166 14.69 -15.28 -11.42
C LEU A 166 13.98 -14.88 -12.71
N PHE A 167 12.79 -15.42 -12.95
CA PHE A 167 12.04 -15.20 -14.18
C PHE A 167 11.61 -13.74 -14.33
N ASN A 168 11.03 -13.14 -13.28
CA ASN A 168 10.59 -11.75 -13.35
C ASN A 168 11.76 -10.76 -13.39
N SER A 169 12.95 -11.13 -12.89
CA SER A 169 14.15 -10.28 -12.99
C SER A 169 14.68 -10.11 -14.41
N LEU A 170 14.29 -10.98 -15.35
CA LEU A 170 14.66 -10.88 -16.76
C LEU A 170 14.04 -9.67 -17.47
N PHE A 171 12.96 -9.12 -16.91
CA PHE A 171 12.19 -8.04 -17.50
C PHE A 171 12.21 -6.81 -16.56
N PRO A 172 12.79 -5.66 -16.98
CA PRO A 172 12.95 -4.49 -16.11
C PRO A 172 11.66 -3.98 -15.46
N TRP A 173 10.52 -4.12 -16.15
CA TRP A 173 9.22 -3.68 -15.67
C TRP A 173 8.47 -4.72 -14.83
N ARG A 174 8.96 -5.98 -14.70
CA ARG A 174 8.37 -7.03 -13.86
C ARG A 174 9.12 -7.29 -12.56
N ARG A 175 10.17 -6.50 -12.29
CA ARG A 175 11.19 -6.81 -11.29
C ARG A 175 10.57 -7.18 -9.93
N TYR A 176 10.86 -8.40 -9.49
CA TYR A 176 10.32 -8.99 -8.26
C TYR A 176 11.44 -9.29 -7.26
N PRO A 177 11.26 -9.02 -5.95
CA PRO A 177 10.12 -8.36 -5.32
C PRO A 177 9.95 -6.89 -5.71
N ALA A 178 8.76 -6.33 -5.49
CA ALA A 178 8.40 -4.97 -5.92
C ALA A 178 9.30 -3.88 -5.30
N SER A 179 9.94 -4.14 -4.16
CA SER A 179 10.94 -3.24 -3.57
C SER A 179 12.18 -3.03 -4.44
N LEU A 180 12.45 -3.93 -5.39
CA LEU A 180 13.54 -3.81 -6.35
C LEU A 180 13.13 -3.07 -7.63
N ALA A 181 11.83 -2.86 -7.85
CA ALA A 181 11.32 -2.09 -8.97
C ALA A 181 11.67 -0.60 -8.79
N ARG A 182 11.88 0.12 -9.91
CA ARG A 182 12.14 1.56 -9.85
C ARG A 182 10.93 2.27 -9.26
N GLN A 183 11.13 3.00 -8.17
CA GLN A 183 10.13 3.95 -7.69
C GLN A 183 10.07 5.13 -8.68
N PRO A 184 8.87 5.59 -9.07
CA PRO A 184 8.75 6.83 -9.82
C PRO A 184 9.31 7.99 -9.00
N GLU A 185 10.01 8.90 -9.68
CA GLU A 185 10.50 10.14 -9.07
C GLU A 185 9.32 10.92 -8.46
N PRO A 186 9.46 11.46 -7.23
CA PRO A 186 8.41 12.23 -6.61
C PRO A 186 8.02 13.42 -7.51
N LEU A 187 6.72 13.59 -7.73
CA LEU A 187 6.19 14.68 -8.56
C LEU A 187 6.63 16.03 -8.01
N ARG A 188 7.44 16.76 -8.78
CA ARG A 188 7.93 18.10 -8.44
C ARG A 188 6.86 19.19 -8.51
N ASN A 189 5.73 18.92 -9.17
CA ASN A 189 4.58 19.81 -9.28
C ASN A 189 3.30 18.98 -9.33
N THR A 190 2.46 19.10 -8.31
CA THR A 190 1.07 18.65 -8.34
C THR A 190 0.22 19.80 -8.89
N ALA A 191 0.21 19.97 -10.21
CA ALA A 191 -0.94 20.65 -10.82
C ALA A 191 -2.22 19.89 -10.43
N ALA A 192 -3.35 20.57 -10.33
CA ALA A 192 -4.62 19.90 -10.06
C ALA A 192 -4.87 18.85 -11.15
N LEU A 193 -4.77 17.57 -10.78
CA LEU A 193 -5.01 16.43 -11.67
C LEU A 193 -6.52 16.26 -11.85
N ALA A 194 -6.98 16.18 -13.10
CA ALA A 194 -8.38 15.89 -13.39
C ALA A 194 -8.61 14.36 -13.39
N PRO A 195 -9.82 13.87 -13.08
CA PRO A 195 -10.16 12.45 -13.14
C PRO A 195 -9.80 11.76 -14.47
N GLU A 196 -9.90 12.49 -15.59
CA GLU A 196 -9.58 12.02 -16.94
C GLU A 196 -8.08 11.70 -17.10
N ASP A 197 -7.21 12.45 -16.40
CA ASP A 197 -5.76 12.23 -16.44
C ASP A 197 -5.39 10.87 -15.82
N PHE A 198 -6.12 10.45 -14.78
CA PHE A 198 -5.96 9.13 -14.17
C PHE A 198 -6.41 8.01 -15.11
N TYR A 199 -7.51 8.22 -15.83
CA TYR A 199 -7.99 7.24 -16.82
C TYR A 199 -6.97 7.03 -17.94
N HIS A 200 -6.35 8.11 -18.42
CA HIS A 200 -5.29 8.04 -19.41
C HIS A 200 -4.04 7.33 -18.87
N ALA A 201 -3.62 7.65 -17.63
CA ALA A 201 -2.46 7.02 -16.99
C ALA A 201 -2.67 5.51 -16.76
N LEU A 202 -3.83 5.09 -16.25
CA LEU A 202 -4.15 3.67 -16.01
C LEU A 202 -4.12 2.84 -17.30
N ARG A 203 -4.49 3.43 -18.45
CA ARG A 203 -4.40 2.75 -19.75
C ARG A 203 -2.96 2.57 -20.25
N GLN A 204 -2.01 3.36 -19.76
CA GLN A 204 -0.60 3.26 -20.15
C GLN A 204 0.19 2.30 -19.26
N VAL A 205 -0.35 1.93 -18.10
CA VAL A 205 0.28 0.95 -17.21
C VAL A 205 -0.02 -0.45 -17.72
N ASP A 206 0.99 -1.11 -18.31
CA ASP A 206 0.93 -2.52 -18.70
C ASP A 206 1.16 -3.43 -17.48
N SER A 207 0.32 -3.28 -16.45
CA SER A 207 0.33 -4.08 -15.22
C SER A 207 -1.10 -4.22 -14.70
N TYR A 208 -1.44 -5.42 -14.22
CA TYR A 208 -2.70 -5.64 -13.53
C TYR A 208 -2.68 -4.91 -12.17
N ILE A 209 -3.59 -3.94 -11.98
CA ILE A 209 -3.77 -3.21 -10.72
C ILE A 209 -5.15 -3.58 -10.17
N ASP A 210 -5.18 -4.19 -8.98
CA ASP A 210 -6.40 -4.58 -8.28
C ASP A 210 -6.91 -3.45 -7.37
N ILE A 211 -7.28 -2.32 -7.98
CA ILE A 211 -7.91 -1.18 -7.30
C ILE A 211 -9.04 -0.69 -8.22
N ALA A 212 -10.27 -0.59 -7.70
CA ALA A 212 -11.34 0.02 -8.48
C ALA A 212 -11.10 1.53 -8.61
N PHE A 213 -11.54 2.12 -9.72
CA PHE A 213 -11.37 3.55 -9.96
C PHE A 213 -12.03 4.40 -8.86
N ASP A 214 -13.20 3.97 -8.38
CA ASP A 214 -13.93 4.66 -7.32
C ASP A 214 -13.16 4.65 -5.99
N ASP A 215 -12.54 3.53 -5.63
CA ASP A 215 -11.69 3.42 -4.44
C ASP A 215 -10.47 4.36 -4.54
N LEU A 216 -9.88 4.49 -5.73
CA LEU A 216 -8.76 5.40 -5.97
C LEU A 216 -9.19 6.87 -5.78
N LEU A 217 -10.37 7.24 -6.28
CA LEU A 217 -10.94 8.56 -6.09
C LEU A 217 -11.27 8.83 -4.62
N GLU A 218 -11.81 7.84 -3.89
CA GLU A 218 -12.08 7.95 -2.46
C GLU A 218 -10.79 8.18 -1.67
N ILE A 219 -9.73 7.41 -1.94
CA ILE A 219 -8.42 7.61 -1.32
C ILE A 219 -7.87 9.01 -1.62
N LEU A 220 -8.01 9.49 -2.86
CA LEU A 220 -7.59 10.84 -3.24
C LEU A 220 -8.39 11.91 -2.50
N GLN A 221 -9.71 11.74 -2.39
CA GLN A 221 -10.57 12.67 -1.67
C GLN A 221 -10.18 12.73 -0.19
N LEU A 222 -10.01 11.59 0.47
CA LEU A 222 -9.54 11.51 1.86
C LEU A 222 -8.18 12.18 2.04
N ALA A 223 -7.26 11.98 1.09
CA ALA A 223 -5.95 12.64 1.11
C ALA A 223 -6.05 14.16 0.91
N GLN A 224 -6.93 14.63 0.02
CA GLN A 224 -7.18 16.06 -0.20
C GLN A 224 -7.85 16.71 1.00
N GLU A 225 -8.84 16.08 1.62
CA GLU A 225 -9.49 16.54 2.85
C GLU A 225 -8.45 16.67 3.98
N HIS A 226 -7.59 15.66 4.15
CA HIS A 226 -6.49 15.73 5.13
C HIS A 226 -5.49 16.87 4.83
N ALA A 227 -5.17 17.10 3.55
CA ALA A 227 -4.29 18.19 3.14
C ALA A 227 -4.92 19.57 3.36
N GLN A 228 -6.22 19.72 3.10
CA GLN A 228 -6.97 20.97 3.27
C GLN A 228 -7.18 21.31 4.76
N THR A 229 -7.38 20.30 5.61
CA THR A 229 -7.55 20.46 7.07
C THR A 229 -6.31 21.07 7.74
N GLN A 230 -5.13 21.02 7.09
CA GLN A 230 -3.89 21.62 7.60
C GLN A 230 -3.67 23.07 7.17
N THR A 231 -4.65 23.75 6.56
CA THR A 231 -4.52 25.16 6.12
C THR A 231 -4.88 26.11 7.26
N LEU A 232 -3.95 26.98 7.64
CA LEU A 232 -4.19 28.02 8.64
C LEU A 232 -5.25 29.00 8.14
N GLN A 233 -6.23 29.32 8.97
CA GLN A 233 -7.20 30.37 8.69
C GLN A 233 -6.63 31.74 9.07
N PRO A 234 -7.15 32.85 8.51
CA PRO A 234 -6.74 34.19 8.93
C PRO A 234 -6.86 34.39 10.44
N ALA A 235 -7.88 33.82 11.09
CA ALA A 235 -8.06 33.88 12.54
C ALA A 235 -6.93 33.19 13.35
N ASP A 236 -6.24 32.22 12.74
CA ASP A 236 -5.13 31.50 13.36
C ASP A 236 -3.81 32.29 13.30
N ILE A 237 -3.76 33.38 12.52
CA ILE A 237 -2.62 34.29 12.48
C ILE A 237 -2.72 35.24 13.66
N LEU A 238 -1.98 34.96 14.72
CA LEU A 238 -1.99 35.68 15.98
C LEU A 238 -0.77 36.61 16.08
N LEU A 239 -0.95 37.73 16.80
CA LEU A 239 0.15 38.63 17.14
C LEU A 239 1.21 37.87 17.94
N GLY A 240 2.49 38.05 17.58
CA GLY A 240 3.62 37.35 18.18
C GLY A 240 3.90 35.97 17.59
N GLY A 241 2.91 35.32 16.97
CA GLY A 241 3.05 33.97 16.41
C GLY A 241 4.06 33.88 15.27
N CYS A 242 4.77 32.74 15.21
CA CYS A 242 5.71 32.38 14.17
C CYS A 242 5.11 31.31 13.25
N TYR A 243 5.25 31.50 11.94
CA TYR A 243 4.63 30.65 10.93
C TYR A 243 5.64 30.25 9.86
N SER A 244 5.65 28.97 9.49
CA SER A 244 6.52 28.43 8.45
C SER A 244 5.72 28.07 7.20
N ASN A 245 6.28 28.36 6.03
CA ASN A 245 5.76 27.91 4.74
C ASN A 245 6.07 26.43 4.44
N ALA A 246 6.93 25.79 5.23
CA ALA A 246 7.34 24.38 5.08
C ALA A 246 7.81 23.98 3.67
N LEU A 247 8.34 24.94 2.89
CA LEU A 247 9.01 24.65 1.62
C LEU A 247 10.45 24.16 1.89
N PRO A 248 11.03 23.30 1.05
CA PRO A 248 12.41 22.84 1.23
C PRO A 248 13.44 23.87 0.72
N GLY A 249 14.67 23.79 1.26
CA GLY A 249 15.86 24.47 0.72
C GLY A 249 15.82 25.99 0.78
N SER A 250 16.25 26.65 -0.30
CA SER A 250 16.39 28.12 -0.39
C SER A 250 15.08 28.90 -0.36
N HIS A 251 13.93 28.22 -0.37
CA HIS A 251 12.59 28.84 -0.29
C HIS A 251 11.94 28.66 1.08
N TRP A 252 12.55 27.89 1.98
CA TRP A 252 12.08 27.74 3.36
C TRP A 252 12.15 29.09 4.08
N GLY A 253 11.11 29.43 4.84
CA GLY A 253 11.12 30.63 5.66
C GLY A 253 10.18 30.54 6.86
N VAL A 254 10.50 31.31 7.89
CA VAL A 254 9.66 31.54 9.07
C VAL A 254 9.40 33.02 9.22
N ARG A 255 8.13 33.39 9.34
CA ARG A 255 7.67 34.77 9.55
C ARG A 255 7.02 34.87 10.91
N GLN A 256 7.47 35.83 11.70
CA GLN A 256 6.85 36.21 12.96
C GLN A 256 5.95 37.43 12.74
N VAL A 257 4.72 37.37 13.24
CA VAL A 257 3.81 38.52 13.25
C VAL A 257 4.22 39.47 14.36
N ILE A 258 4.72 40.65 14.01
CA ILE A 258 5.22 41.64 14.98
C ILE A 258 4.20 42.74 15.29
N ASP A 259 3.28 43.01 14.36
CA ASP A 259 2.15 43.90 14.59
C ASP A 259 0.92 43.40 13.83
N ALA A 260 -0.24 43.52 14.47
CA ALA A 260 -1.51 43.07 13.94
C ALA A 260 -2.64 43.88 14.58
N PRO A 261 -3.54 44.49 13.80
CA PRO A 261 -4.66 45.26 14.35
C PRO A 261 -5.58 44.34 15.16
N GLY A 262 -5.97 44.81 16.35
CA GLY A 262 -6.92 44.12 17.22
C GLY A 262 -8.34 44.22 16.67
N GLY A 263 -8.79 43.15 16.00
CA GLY A 263 -10.16 43.00 15.51
C GLY A 263 -10.35 43.33 14.03
N ALA A 264 -11.41 42.74 13.45
CA ALA A 264 -11.76 42.78 12.03
C ALA A 264 -12.08 44.20 11.55
N ARG A 265 -11.04 44.98 11.24
CA ARG A 265 -11.15 46.27 10.56
C ARG A 265 -11.05 46.07 9.04
N PRO A 266 -11.63 46.96 8.22
CA PRO A 266 -11.63 46.87 6.76
C PRO A 266 -10.23 46.88 6.09
N ARG A 267 -9.15 47.04 6.86
CA ARG A 267 -7.75 46.92 6.43
C ARG A 267 -6.98 46.01 7.39
N ASP A 268 -7.36 44.74 7.47
CA ASP A 268 -6.69 43.71 8.30
C ASP A 268 -5.32 43.33 7.70
N GLN A 269 -4.35 44.23 7.88
CA GLN A 269 -2.96 44.06 7.48
C GLN A 269 -2.13 43.65 8.69
N VAL A 270 -1.21 42.71 8.49
CA VAL A 270 -0.24 42.28 9.49
C VAL A 270 1.16 42.70 9.05
N ILE A 271 1.95 43.16 10.02
CA ILE A 271 3.37 43.41 9.83
C ILE A 271 4.11 42.17 10.33
N TYR A 272 4.96 41.61 9.49
CA TYR A 272 5.75 40.43 9.83
C TYR A 272 7.24 40.71 9.68
N LYS A 273 8.03 39.97 10.46
CA LYS A 273 9.49 39.88 10.33
C LYS A 273 9.85 38.46 9.91
N THR A 274 10.68 38.31 8.90
CA THR A 274 11.25 37.00 8.55
C THR A 274 12.37 36.69 9.53
N VAL A 275 12.14 35.70 10.39
CA VAL A 275 13.04 35.35 11.52
C VAL A 275 13.98 34.20 11.20
N ALA A 276 13.67 33.41 10.16
CA ALA A 276 14.56 32.35 9.67
C ALA A 276 14.32 32.06 8.18
N GLY A 277 15.34 31.55 7.51
CA GLY A 277 15.28 31.12 6.11
C GLY A 277 15.42 32.26 5.09
N ALA A 278 14.78 32.09 3.93
CA ALA A 278 14.89 32.98 2.78
C ALA A 278 14.44 34.41 3.12
N GLY A 279 15.37 35.37 3.02
CA GLY A 279 15.09 36.77 3.37
C GLY A 279 15.06 37.04 4.88
N SER A 280 15.72 36.20 5.70
CA SER A 280 15.88 36.43 7.14
C SER A 280 16.37 37.86 7.43
N GLY A 281 15.77 38.49 8.44
CA GLY A 281 16.01 39.89 8.83
C GLY A 281 15.12 40.91 8.12
N SER A 282 14.43 40.55 7.04
CA SER A 282 13.50 41.44 6.35
C SER A 282 12.18 41.62 7.12
N THR A 283 11.56 42.78 6.95
CA THR A 283 10.21 43.08 7.43
C THR A 283 9.30 43.38 6.24
N GLY A 284 8.04 42.94 6.33
CA GLY A 284 7.04 43.17 5.30
C GLY A 284 5.66 43.43 5.88
N VAL A 285 4.77 43.94 5.03
CA VAL A 285 3.35 44.15 5.36
C VAL A 285 2.53 43.37 4.33
N CYS A 286 1.57 42.60 4.78
CA CYS A 286 0.61 41.91 3.91
C CYS A 286 -0.75 41.83 4.57
N LYS A 287 -1.78 41.43 3.84
CA LYS A 287 -3.09 41.14 4.45
C LYS A 287 -3.01 39.86 5.27
N ARG A 288 -3.78 39.75 6.35
CA ARG A 288 -3.77 38.56 7.23
C ARG A 288 -4.03 37.26 6.48
N HIS A 289 -4.97 37.27 5.53
CA HIS A 289 -5.27 36.10 4.70
C HIS A 289 -4.13 35.72 3.74
N GLU A 290 -3.33 36.69 3.27
CA GLU A 290 -2.15 36.41 2.44
C GLU A 290 -1.05 35.74 3.25
N LEU A 291 -0.93 36.09 4.54
CA LEU A 291 0.00 35.39 5.43
C LEU A 291 -0.51 33.99 5.77
N ALA A 292 -1.81 33.83 5.99
CA ALA A 292 -2.45 32.54 6.26
C ALA A 292 -2.30 31.56 5.08
N SER A 293 -2.45 32.04 3.84
CA SER A 293 -2.25 31.21 2.65
C SER A 293 -0.78 30.88 2.38
N TRP A 294 0.14 31.77 2.76
CA TRP A 294 1.58 31.52 2.67
C TRP A 294 2.08 30.52 3.73
N ALA A 295 1.47 30.52 4.91
CA ALA A 295 1.86 29.69 6.04
C ALA A 295 1.25 28.29 5.97
N LYS A 296 2.09 27.27 6.14
CA LYS A 296 1.63 25.87 6.26
C LYS A 296 1.44 25.45 7.71
N HIS A 297 2.32 25.89 8.61
CA HIS A 297 2.28 25.50 10.01
C HIS A 297 2.63 26.67 10.94
N ALA A 298 1.99 26.73 12.10
CA ALA A 298 2.49 27.51 13.22
C ALA A 298 3.68 26.78 13.84
N VAL A 299 4.73 27.53 14.19
CA VAL A 299 5.98 27.00 14.70
C VAL A 299 6.48 27.78 15.90
N ALA A 300 7.28 27.17 16.76
CA ALA A 300 7.99 27.84 17.86
C ALA A 300 9.49 27.56 17.76
N ALA A 301 10.30 28.52 18.18
CA ALA A 301 11.75 28.36 18.24
C ALA A 301 12.14 27.45 19.43
N GLU A 302 13.06 26.53 19.18
CA GLU A 302 13.73 25.70 20.18
C GLU A 302 15.25 25.78 19.97
N ALA A 303 16.05 25.24 20.90
CA ALA A 303 17.51 25.42 20.94
C ALA A 303 18.21 25.09 19.60
N ASP A 304 17.72 24.09 18.86
CA ASP A 304 18.32 23.61 17.62
C ASP A 304 17.43 23.81 16.37
N GLY A 305 16.33 24.59 16.45
CA GLY A 305 15.47 24.81 15.29
C GLY A 305 14.05 25.30 15.56
N TRP A 306 13.11 24.84 14.72
CA TRP A 306 11.69 25.23 14.76
C TRP A 306 10.80 23.99 14.82
N VAL A 307 9.88 23.95 15.78
CA VAL A 307 8.95 22.82 15.98
C VAL A 307 7.52 23.26 15.71
N ARG A 308 6.71 22.36 15.13
CA ARG A 308 5.29 22.61 14.86
C ARG A 308 4.51 22.63 16.16
N VAL A 309 3.69 23.65 16.33
CA VAL A 309 2.85 23.84 17.53
C VAL A 309 1.48 24.38 17.11
N ALA A 310 0.53 24.42 18.04
CA ALA A 310 -0.74 25.12 17.80
C ALA A 310 -0.50 26.64 17.67
N PRO A 311 -1.31 27.38 16.89
CA PRO A 311 -1.11 28.82 16.71
C PRO A 311 -1.06 29.63 18.01
N GLY A 312 -1.93 29.31 18.98
CA GLY A 312 -1.93 29.95 20.30
C GLY A 312 -0.65 29.70 21.11
N GLU A 313 -0.08 28.50 20.99
CA GLU A 313 1.17 28.15 21.65
C GLU A 313 2.37 28.84 21.00
N SER A 314 2.38 28.96 19.67
CA SER A 314 3.39 29.72 18.93
C SER A 314 3.48 31.17 19.42
N ALA A 315 2.33 31.84 19.53
CA ALA A 315 2.26 33.21 20.02
C ALA A 315 2.72 33.35 21.48
N ALA A 316 2.30 32.43 22.36
CA ALA A 316 2.68 32.44 23.77
C ALA A 316 4.20 32.24 23.97
N ARG A 317 4.81 31.28 23.27
CA ARG A 317 6.25 31.01 23.35
C ARG A 317 7.08 32.16 22.79
N ALA A 318 6.61 32.79 21.72
CA ALA A 318 7.29 33.92 21.12
C ALA A 318 7.27 35.18 22.01
N ALA A 319 6.17 35.41 22.75
CA ALA A 319 6.09 36.46 23.76
C ALA A 319 7.06 36.23 24.93
N ALA A 320 7.17 34.97 25.38
CA ALA A 320 8.09 34.60 26.47
C ALA A 320 9.59 34.76 26.10
N ALA A 321 9.93 34.73 24.81
CA ALA A 321 11.30 34.92 24.34
C ALA A 321 11.72 36.41 24.17
N GLN A 322 10.78 37.34 24.33
CA GLN A 322 11.00 38.80 24.18
C GLN A 322 11.02 39.57 25.51
N GLY A 323 10.67 38.92 26.62
CA GLY A 323 10.75 39.45 27.98
C GLY A 323 11.97 38.94 28.73
#